data_AF-A0AAW0FY71-F1
#
_entry.id   AF-A0AAW0FY71-F1
#
_cell.length_a   1.000
_cell.length_b   1.000
_cell.length_c   1.000
_cell.angle_alpha   90.00
_cell.angle_beta   90.00
_cell.angle_gamma   90.00
#
_symmetry.space_group_name_H-M   'P 1'
#
loop_
_entity.id
_entity.type
_entity.pdbx_description
1 polymer ?
#
loop_
_entity_poly.entity_id
_entity_poly.type
_entity_poly.pdbx_seq_one_letter_code
_entity_poly.pdbx_strand_id
1 'polypeptide(L)'
;MLDPKSTFQQRIIEYLESVHMGEFTTGTMADVEARLDKEKQRKGYVPATETLPTAPPKKTCKTQCGECENCSKIIAWWKMYQYTVDELYLSNRHSCHKGCMNNKYGTCKGRFPRPLFTMTTVDPESGAINMKKGELWMNWFTTLVTYLLRCNTDITSLLSGTAIKSVVAYVTDYITKTPLKTYTVFHAVRNMFSKLNDEDRDVNEDSRSKARSGFVKIVNALTAQSEIGAPMAALYLLKNPDHYTQVY
;
A
#
# COMPACT_ATOMS: atom_id res chain seq x y z
N MET A 1 3.54 -29.35 15.53
CA MET A 1 3.14 -28.12 16.26
C MET A 1 4.40 -27.38 16.68
N LEU A 2 4.38 -26.06 16.72
CA LEU A 2 5.55 -25.25 17.09
C LEU A 2 5.85 -25.48 18.58
N ASP A 3 7.05 -25.96 18.90
CA ASP A 3 7.49 -26.13 20.29
C ASP A 3 7.78 -24.74 20.89
N PRO A 4 7.09 -24.34 21.98
CA PRO A 4 7.26 -23.03 22.63
C PRO A 4 8.69 -22.70 23.03
N LYS A 5 9.52 -23.72 23.29
CA LYS A 5 10.92 -23.56 23.68
C LYS A 5 11.89 -23.67 22.50
N SER A 6 11.39 -23.95 21.30
CA SER A 6 12.24 -24.07 20.13
C SER A 6 12.81 -22.71 19.72
N THR A 7 14.08 -22.72 19.33
CA THR A 7 14.76 -21.57 18.73
C THR A 7 14.01 -21.05 17.49
N PHE A 8 13.36 -21.94 16.74
CA PHE A 8 12.59 -21.58 15.57
C PHE A 8 11.37 -20.73 15.92
N GLN A 9 10.57 -21.15 16.91
CA GLN A 9 9.38 -20.39 17.32
C GLN A 9 9.75 -19.01 17.87
N GLN A 10 10.83 -18.91 18.64
CA GLN A 10 11.29 -17.62 19.16
C GLN A 10 11.70 -16.68 18.02
N ARG A 11 12.52 -17.16 17.08
CA ARG A 11 12.99 -16.36 15.94
C ARG A 11 11.89 -15.94 14.98
N ILE A 12 10.89 -16.79 14.73
CA ILE A 12 9.77 -16.42 13.85
C ILE A 12 8.87 -15.38 14.51
N ILE A 13 8.65 -15.46 15.83
CA ILE A 13 7.91 -14.44 16.57
C ILE A 13 8.67 -13.11 16.56
N GLU A 14 9.97 -13.12 16.88
CA GLU A 14 10.83 -11.92 16.83
C GLU A 14 10.80 -11.25 15.45
N TYR A 15 10.92 -12.05 14.38
CA TYR A 15 10.80 -11.55 13.02
C TYR A 15 9.43 -10.93 12.76
N LEU A 16 8.34 -11.64 13.09
CA LEU A 16 6.99 -11.16 12.85
C LEU A 16 6.69 -9.88 13.63
N GLU A 17 7.09 -9.78 14.88
CA GLU A 17 6.95 -8.55 15.70
C GLU A 17 7.80 -7.40 15.16
N SER A 18 8.94 -7.68 14.51
CA SER A 18 9.76 -6.64 13.87
C SER A 18 9.11 -6.02 12.63
N VAL A 19 8.17 -6.73 11.99
CA VAL A 19 7.53 -6.28 10.74
C VAL A 19 6.01 -6.08 10.83
N HIS A 20 5.34 -6.58 11.87
CA HIS A 20 3.92 -6.37 12.16
C HIS A 20 3.75 -5.51 13.40
N MET A 21 3.42 -4.25 13.20
CA MET A 21 3.09 -3.34 14.28
C MET A 21 1.58 -3.11 14.30
N GLY A 22 0.99 -3.19 15.48
CA GLY A 22 -0.45 -3.09 15.70
C GLY A 22 -0.84 -1.98 16.68
N GLU A 23 0.09 -1.09 17.00
CA GLU A 23 0.00 -0.02 18.00
C GLU A 23 0.94 1.15 17.67
N PHE A 24 0.76 2.29 18.35
CA PHE A 24 1.60 3.47 18.20
C PHE A 24 2.95 3.29 18.92
N THR A 25 4.01 3.91 18.39
CA THR A 25 5.37 3.76 18.92
C THR A 25 5.74 4.79 19.98
N THR A 26 5.05 5.93 20.01
CA THR A 26 5.40 7.06 20.89
C THR A 26 4.36 7.36 21.98
N GLY A 27 3.35 6.51 22.17
CA GLY A 27 2.30 6.69 23.19
C GLY A 27 1.00 6.01 22.78
N THR A 28 -0.10 6.38 23.45
CA THR A 28 -1.45 5.94 23.06
C THR A 28 -1.96 6.73 21.84
N MET A 29 -3.03 6.26 21.19
CA MET A 29 -3.71 7.03 20.13
C MET A 29 -4.03 8.46 20.57
N ALA A 30 -4.53 8.65 21.79
CA ALA A 30 -4.88 9.97 22.32
C ALA A 30 -3.65 10.89 22.47
N ASP A 31 -2.50 10.33 22.90
CA ASP A 31 -1.25 11.09 23.02
C ASP A 31 -0.75 11.55 21.65
N VAL A 32 -0.86 10.68 20.64
CA VAL A 32 -0.45 10.97 19.27
C VAL A 32 -1.37 12.01 18.63
N GLU A 33 -2.69 11.89 18.78
CA GLU A 33 -3.66 12.87 18.30
C GLU A 33 -3.41 14.25 18.94
N ALA A 34 -3.31 14.32 20.26
CA ALA A 34 -3.08 15.56 20.98
C ALA A 34 -1.76 16.24 20.59
N ARG A 35 -0.72 15.46 20.30
CA ARG A 35 0.55 15.98 19.79
C ARG A 35 0.40 16.53 18.38
N LEU A 36 -0.24 15.79 17.48
CA LEU A 36 -0.40 16.18 16.08
C LEU A 36 -1.29 17.42 15.94
N ASP A 37 -2.31 17.57 16.77
CA ASP A 37 -3.13 18.77 16.77
C ASP A 37 -2.34 20.03 17.18
N LYS A 38 -1.34 19.89 18.05
CA LYS A 38 -0.39 20.98 18.36
C LYS A 38 0.57 21.26 17.21
N GLU A 39 1.07 20.21 16.54
CA GLU A 39 1.99 20.35 15.40
C GLU A 39 1.30 21.03 14.20
N LYS A 40 0.04 20.66 13.91
CA LYS A 40 -0.78 21.26 12.84
C LYS A 40 -0.99 22.77 13.00
N GLN A 41 -0.91 23.28 14.23
CA GLN A 41 -1.03 24.72 14.51
C GLN A 41 0.27 25.48 14.21
N ARG A 42 1.40 24.80 14.01
CA ARG A 42 2.68 25.45 13.71
C ARG A 42 2.67 26.01 12.28
N LYS A 43 3.16 27.24 12.14
CA LYS A 43 3.33 27.88 10.83
C LYS A 43 4.30 27.06 9.97
N GLY A 44 3.84 26.61 8.81
CA GLY A 44 4.65 25.82 7.88
C GLY A 44 4.61 24.30 8.11
N TYR A 45 3.69 23.80 8.94
CA TYR A 45 3.41 22.37 9.02
C TYR A 45 2.93 21.82 7.66
N VAL A 46 3.54 20.71 7.23
CA VAL A 46 3.14 19.95 6.05
C VAL A 46 2.94 18.50 6.50
N PRO A 47 1.81 17.85 6.16
CA PRO A 47 1.56 16.47 6.54
C PRO A 47 2.65 15.50 6.06
N ALA A 48 2.95 14.49 6.86
CA ALA A 48 3.91 13.45 6.50
C ALA A 48 3.54 12.70 5.20
N THR A 49 2.24 12.66 4.86
CA THR A 49 1.71 12.07 3.61
C THR A 49 2.03 12.89 2.35
N GLU A 50 2.44 14.15 2.51
CA GLU A 50 2.71 15.10 1.43
C GLU A 50 4.21 15.44 1.32
N THR A 51 5.06 14.73 2.05
CA THR A 51 6.51 14.96 2.10
C THR A 51 7.29 13.69 1.78
N LEU A 52 8.46 13.86 1.18
CA LEU A 52 9.36 12.73 0.93
C LEU A 52 10.02 12.26 2.23
N PRO A 53 10.31 10.95 2.36
CA PRO A 53 11.00 10.45 3.52
C PRO A 53 12.42 11.01 3.65
N THR A 54 12.77 11.42 4.86
CA THR A 54 14.13 11.86 5.18
C THR A 54 15.02 10.64 5.34
N ALA A 55 16.08 10.55 4.53
CA ALA A 55 17.05 9.46 4.62
C ALA A 55 17.83 9.49 5.95
N PRO A 56 18.26 8.33 6.49
CA PRO A 56 19.09 8.29 7.67
C PRO A 56 20.45 8.97 7.42
N PRO A 57 21.12 9.48 8.48
CA PRO A 57 22.47 10.03 8.37
C PRO A 57 23.44 9.05 7.69
N LYS A 58 24.17 9.50 6.66
CA LYS A 58 25.10 8.65 5.88
C LYS A 58 26.30 8.13 6.69
N LYS A 59 26.76 8.91 7.67
CA LYS A 59 27.91 8.56 8.51
C LYS A 59 27.41 7.88 9.77
N THR A 60 27.76 6.61 9.93
CA THR A 60 27.54 5.85 11.16
C THR A 60 28.76 5.98 12.08
N CYS A 61 28.53 5.90 13.39
CA CYS A 61 29.61 5.82 14.36
C CYS A 61 30.33 4.46 14.20
N LYS A 62 31.65 4.49 13.96
CA LYS A 62 32.45 3.26 13.76
C LYS A 62 32.55 2.40 15.03
N THR A 63 32.48 3.01 16.20
CA THR A 63 32.74 2.36 17.49
C THR A 63 31.48 2.10 18.31
N GLN A 64 30.29 2.40 17.77
CA GLN A 64 29.00 2.30 18.49
C GLN A 64 29.02 2.92 19.90
N CYS A 65 29.81 3.99 20.10
CA CYS A 65 30.07 4.54 21.43
C CYS A 65 28.89 5.25 22.11
N GLY A 66 27.75 5.41 21.44
CA GLY A 66 26.53 6.01 22.01
C GLY A 66 26.54 7.54 22.16
N GLU A 67 27.71 8.19 22.27
CA GLU A 67 27.81 9.58 22.73
C GLU A 67 28.35 10.59 21.70
N CYS A 68 28.86 10.13 20.56
CA CYS A 68 29.43 11.06 19.56
C CYS A 68 28.34 11.77 18.73
N GLU A 69 28.72 12.82 18.01
CA GLU A 69 27.82 13.60 17.15
C GLU A 69 27.05 12.72 16.14
N ASN A 70 27.68 11.68 15.59
CA ASN A 70 27.00 10.75 14.67
C ASN A 70 25.97 9.87 15.40
N CYS A 71 26.25 9.46 16.65
CA CYS A 71 25.30 8.76 17.50
C CYS A 71 24.09 9.66 17.82
N SER A 72 24.32 10.94 18.16
CA SER A 72 23.23 11.88 18.40
C SER A 72 22.36 12.09 17.16
N LYS A 73 22.97 12.19 15.97
CA LYS A 73 22.24 12.34 14.69
C LYS A 73 21.39 11.11 14.36
N ILE A 74 21.91 9.90 14.55
CA ILE A 74 21.14 8.68 14.27
C ILE A 74 20.02 8.48 15.29
N ILE A 75 20.26 8.79 16.58
CA ILE A 75 19.22 8.76 17.62
C ILE A 75 18.12 9.78 17.31
N ALA A 76 18.49 11.01 16.93
CA ALA A 76 17.53 12.04 16.54
C ALA A 76 16.72 11.61 15.30
N TRP A 77 17.35 10.97 14.32
CA TRP A 77 16.66 10.44 13.15
C TRP A 77 15.68 9.33 13.51
N TRP A 78 16.07 8.36 14.36
CA TRP A 78 15.15 7.31 14.83
C TRP A 78 13.95 7.88 15.60
N LYS A 79 14.18 8.91 16.42
CA LYS A 79 13.09 9.62 17.09
C LYS A 79 12.17 10.29 16.06
N MET A 80 12.71 11.04 15.10
CA MET A 80 11.90 11.65 14.04
C MET A 80 11.13 10.59 13.22
N TYR A 81 11.77 9.46 12.91
CA TYR A 81 11.16 8.34 12.20
C TYR A 81 9.92 7.82 12.96
N GLN A 82 10.03 7.53 14.25
CA GLN A 82 8.92 7.05 15.07
C GLN A 82 7.75 8.04 15.09
N TYR A 83 8.04 9.33 15.28
CA TYR A 83 7.01 10.38 15.29
C TYR A 83 6.31 10.52 13.93
N THR A 84 7.09 10.44 12.84
CA THR A 84 6.55 10.52 11.47
C THR A 84 5.69 9.31 11.14
N VAL A 85 6.13 8.12 11.56
CA VAL A 85 5.39 6.88 11.35
C VAL A 85 4.08 6.91 12.14
N ASP A 86 4.10 7.36 13.39
CA ASP A 86 2.89 7.55 14.20
C ASP A 86 1.91 8.57 13.58
N GLU A 87 2.40 9.61 12.92
CA GLU A 87 1.56 10.53 12.12
C GLU A 87 0.88 9.82 10.95
N LEU A 88 1.66 9.05 10.17
CA LEU A 88 1.16 8.28 9.04
C LEU A 88 0.16 7.20 9.45
N TYR A 89 0.19 6.73 10.70
CA TYR A 89 -0.82 5.81 11.23
C TYR A 89 -2.23 6.41 11.27
N LEU A 90 -2.38 7.74 11.31
CA LEU A 90 -3.71 8.35 11.19
C LEU A 90 -4.36 8.00 9.85
N SER A 91 -3.58 7.80 8.79
CA SER A 91 -4.08 7.32 7.49
C SER A 91 -4.48 5.84 7.51
N ASN A 92 -4.03 5.07 8.51
CA ASN A 92 -4.36 3.66 8.72
C ASN A 92 -5.57 3.43 9.64
N ARG A 93 -6.13 4.51 10.22
CA ARG A 93 -7.30 4.43 11.08
C ARG A 93 -8.56 4.17 10.26
N HIS A 94 -9.31 3.16 10.68
CA HIS A 94 -10.64 2.90 10.15
C HIS A 94 -11.68 3.71 10.92
N SER A 95 -12.51 4.46 10.18
CA SER A 95 -13.74 5.05 10.69
C SER A 95 -14.91 4.45 9.94
N CYS A 96 -15.79 3.74 10.66
CA CYS A 96 -16.96 3.11 10.06
C CYS A 96 -17.91 4.19 9.52
N HIS A 97 -18.23 4.09 8.23
CA HIS A 97 -19.27 4.88 7.59
C HIS A 97 -20.28 3.95 6.91
N LYS A 98 -21.42 4.48 6.47
CA LYS A 98 -22.52 3.70 5.85
C LYS A 98 -22.06 2.79 4.70
N GLY A 99 -20.98 3.14 4.00
CA GLY A 99 -20.40 2.33 2.92
C GLY A 99 -19.61 1.11 3.39
N CYS A 100 -18.93 1.16 4.56
CA CYS A 100 -18.27 -0.02 5.14
C CYS A 100 -19.29 -1.03 5.64
N MET A 101 -20.41 -0.56 6.17
CA MET A 101 -21.33 -1.43 6.89
C MET A 101 -22.03 -2.41 5.95
N ASN A 102 -22.10 -3.66 6.39
CA ASN A 102 -22.99 -4.64 5.81
C ASN A 102 -24.37 -4.45 6.43
N ASN A 103 -25.30 -3.85 5.69
CA ASN A 103 -26.65 -3.55 6.17
C ASN A 103 -27.39 -4.78 6.69
N LYS A 104 -27.08 -5.98 6.18
CA LYS A 104 -27.74 -7.23 6.59
C LYS A 104 -27.30 -7.71 7.98
N TYR A 105 -26.02 -7.54 8.31
CA TYR A 105 -25.43 -8.11 9.52
C TYR A 105 -25.01 -7.06 10.55
N GLY A 106 -25.08 -5.77 10.19
CA GLY A 106 -24.62 -4.68 11.07
C GLY A 106 -23.12 -4.69 11.33
N THR A 107 -22.33 -5.42 10.53
CA THR A 107 -20.88 -5.56 10.70
C THR A 107 -20.11 -4.77 9.64
N CYS A 108 -18.95 -4.22 9.97
CA CYS A 108 -18.11 -3.58 8.96
C CYS A 108 -17.48 -4.65 8.07
N LYS A 109 -17.56 -4.47 6.74
CA LYS A 109 -16.95 -5.36 5.74
C LYS A 109 -15.44 -5.52 5.95
N GLY A 110 -14.78 -4.49 6.48
CA GLY A 110 -13.38 -4.53 6.87
C GLY A 110 -13.09 -5.40 8.10
N ARG A 111 -14.11 -5.95 8.76
CA ARG A 111 -14.04 -6.74 10.01
C ARG A 111 -13.39 -5.96 11.17
N PHE A 112 -13.80 -4.70 11.31
CA PHE A 112 -13.50 -3.88 12.48
C PHE A 112 -14.66 -3.96 13.50
N PRO A 113 -14.39 -3.84 14.81
CA PRO A 113 -13.06 -3.70 15.42
C PRO A 113 -12.24 -5.01 15.35
N ARG A 114 -10.90 -4.91 15.32
CA ARG A 114 -9.99 -6.05 15.41
C ARG A 114 -9.93 -6.57 16.85
N PRO A 115 -9.66 -7.87 17.09
CA PRO A 115 -9.33 -8.36 18.43
C PRO A 115 -8.03 -7.73 18.95
N LEU A 116 -7.96 -7.45 20.27
CA LEU A 116 -6.73 -7.02 20.93
C LEU A 116 -5.95 -8.21 21.47
N PHE A 117 -4.64 -8.11 21.39
CA PHE A 117 -3.71 -9.08 21.97
C PHE A 117 -2.58 -8.31 22.63
N THR A 118 -2.40 -8.47 23.93
CA THR A 118 -1.35 -7.76 24.69
C THR A 118 0.06 -8.22 24.32
N MET A 119 0.19 -9.45 23.82
CA MET A 119 1.44 -10.06 23.36
C MET A 119 1.16 -11.03 22.22
N THR A 120 2.18 -11.33 21.42
CA THR A 120 2.08 -12.35 20.38
C THR A 120 2.02 -13.73 21.02
N THR A 121 1.00 -14.53 20.67
CA THR A 121 0.83 -15.89 21.19
C THR A 121 0.72 -16.90 20.06
N VAL A 122 1.13 -18.14 20.36
CA VAL A 122 0.95 -19.28 19.45
C VAL A 122 -0.06 -20.21 20.09
N ASP A 123 -1.14 -20.48 19.36
CA ASP A 123 -2.16 -21.42 19.79
C ASP A 123 -1.57 -22.84 19.84
N PRO A 124 -1.59 -23.52 21.01
CA PRO A 124 -0.94 -24.82 21.15
C PRO A 124 -1.53 -25.93 20.28
N GLU A 125 -2.83 -25.85 19.96
CA GLU A 125 -3.57 -26.90 19.24
C GLU A 125 -3.49 -26.72 17.71
N SER A 126 -3.67 -25.50 17.22
CA SER A 126 -3.66 -25.20 15.79
C SER A 126 -2.31 -24.71 15.27
N GLY A 127 -1.42 -24.24 16.15
CA GLY A 127 -0.18 -23.53 15.77
C GLY A 127 -0.42 -22.13 15.19
N ALA A 128 -1.64 -21.61 15.26
CA ALA A 128 -1.96 -20.28 14.77
C ALA A 128 -1.25 -19.19 15.60
N ILE A 129 -0.69 -18.19 14.93
CA ILE A 129 -0.01 -17.07 15.58
C ILE A 129 -0.99 -15.89 15.68
N ASN A 130 -1.30 -15.48 16.89
CA ASN A 130 -2.06 -14.26 17.17
C ASN A 130 -1.06 -13.14 17.45
N MET A 131 -0.91 -12.21 16.51
CA MET A 131 0.02 -11.09 16.64
C MET A 131 -0.45 -10.09 17.69
N LYS A 132 0.49 -9.51 18.44
CA LYS A 132 0.24 -8.37 19.32
C LYS A 132 -0.58 -7.29 18.60
N LYS A 133 -1.60 -6.75 19.26
CA LYS A 133 -2.47 -5.68 18.75
C LYS A 133 -2.91 -4.81 19.91
N GLY A 134 -2.48 -3.54 19.90
CA GLY A 134 -2.90 -2.53 20.88
C GLY A 134 -4.10 -1.68 20.42
N GLU A 135 -4.34 -1.59 19.11
CA GLU A 135 -5.35 -0.68 18.55
C GLU A 135 -6.47 -1.40 17.78
N LEU A 136 -7.73 -1.27 18.24
CA LEU A 136 -8.90 -1.95 17.68
C LEU A 136 -9.23 -1.53 16.24
N TRP A 137 -9.06 -0.25 15.94
CA TRP A 137 -9.56 0.41 14.72
C TRP A 137 -8.47 0.64 13.69
N MET A 138 -7.44 -0.18 13.72
CA MET A 138 -6.29 -0.08 12.83
C MET A 138 -5.91 -1.46 12.33
N ASN A 139 -5.40 -1.53 11.10
CA ASN A 139 -4.74 -2.74 10.61
C ASN A 139 -3.39 -2.95 11.32
N TRP A 140 -2.76 -4.10 11.06
CA TRP A 140 -1.32 -4.17 11.24
C TRP A 140 -0.65 -3.50 10.06
N PHE A 141 0.55 -2.98 10.27
CA PHE A 141 1.36 -2.40 9.21
C PHE A 141 2.85 -2.64 9.51
N THR A 142 3.70 -2.39 8.52
CA THR A 142 5.16 -2.40 8.71
C THR A 142 5.67 -0.97 8.77
N THR A 143 6.25 -0.58 9.91
CA THR A 143 6.74 0.79 10.17
C THR A 143 7.59 1.33 9.01
N LEU A 144 8.52 0.51 8.50
CA LEU A 144 9.44 0.87 7.44
C LEU A 144 8.72 1.11 6.11
N VAL A 145 7.80 0.23 5.74
CA VAL A 145 7.04 0.35 4.49
C VAL A 145 6.12 1.56 4.57
N THR A 146 5.44 1.78 5.69
CA THR A 146 4.63 2.98 5.94
C THR A 146 5.47 4.25 5.82
N TYR A 147 6.67 4.28 6.42
CA TYR A 147 7.58 5.42 6.35
C TYR A 147 8.05 5.72 4.92
N LEU A 148 8.31 4.69 4.11
CA LEU A 148 8.79 4.87 2.74
C LEU A 148 7.66 5.28 1.80
N LEU A 149 6.50 4.64 1.91
CA LEU A 149 5.36 4.87 1.02
C LEU A 149 4.51 6.08 1.40
N ARG A 150 4.60 6.54 2.66
CA ARG A 150 3.88 7.72 3.17
C ARG A 150 2.35 7.62 3.03
N CYS A 151 1.83 6.40 3.04
CA CYS A 151 0.41 6.13 2.83
C CYS A 151 -0.10 4.98 3.73
N ASN A 152 -1.38 4.66 3.58
CA ASN A 152 -2.00 3.51 4.25
C ASN A 152 -1.35 2.21 3.75
N THR A 153 -0.90 1.38 4.69
CA THR A 153 -0.35 0.06 4.41
C THR A 153 -1.02 -0.97 5.31
N ASP A 154 -1.30 -2.14 4.76
CA ASP A 154 -1.92 -3.25 5.48
C ASP A 154 -1.03 -4.47 5.35
N ILE A 155 -0.65 -5.06 6.48
CA ILE A 155 0.06 -6.34 6.52
C ILE A 155 -0.81 -7.38 7.23
N THR A 156 -0.87 -8.57 6.65
CA THR A 156 -1.60 -9.70 7.21
C THR A 156 -0.72 -10.94 7.15
N SER A 157 -0.57 -11.61 8.29
CA SER A 157 0.10 -12.91 8.36
C SER A 157 -0.83 -14.01 7.81
N LEU A 158 -0.41 -14.66 6.73
CA LEU A 158 -1.18 -15.73 6.08
C LEU A 158 -0.58 -17.10 6.43
N LEU A 159 -1.15 -17.74 7.46
CA LEU A 159 -0.63 -18.98 8.02
C LEU A 159 -1.23 -20.26 7.40
N SER A 160 -2.15 -20.13 6.44
CA SER A 160 -2.78 -21.29 5.79
C SER A 160 -2.68 -21.21 4.26
N GLY A 161 -2.48 -22.37 3.63
CA GLY A 161 -2.43 -22.46 2.17
C GLY A 161 -3.72 -21.98 1.50
N THR A 162 -4.87 -22.16 2.14
CA THR A 162 -6.16 -21.64 1.66
C THR A 162 -6.18 -20.11 1.68
N ALA A 163 -5.73 -19.48 2.77
CA ALA A 163 -5.66 -18.03 2.87
C ALA A 163 -4.71 -17.43 1.83
N ILE A 164 -3.55 -18.06 1.63
CA ILE A 164 -2.59 -17.66 0.58
C ILE A 164 -3.22 -17.76 -0.80
N LYS A 165 -3.87 -18.88 -1.14
CA LYS A 165 -4.56 -19.04 -2.43
C LYS A 165 -5.63 -17.98 -2.66
N SER A 166 -6.45 -17.69 -1.64
CA SER A 166 -7.48 -16.66 -1.72
C SER A 166 -6.90 -15.26 -1.93
N VAL A 167 -5.82 -14.92 -1.23
CA VAL A 167 -5.17 -13.61 -1.40
C VAL A 167 -4.50 -13.50 -2.76
N VAL A 168 -3.81 -14.53 -3.23
CA VAL A 168 -3.20 -14.56 -4.57
C VAL A 168 -4.29 -14.38 -5.64
N ALA A 169 -5.40 -15.12 -5.54
CA ALA A 169 -6.52 -14.96 -6.49
C ALA A 169 -7.10 -13.55 -6.46
N TYR A 170 -7.27 -12.96 -5.26
CA TYR A 170 -7.77 -11.60 -5.10
C TYR A 170 -6.82 -10.55 -5.70
N VAL A 171 -5.52 -10.65 -5.42
CA VAL A 171 -4.50 -9.74 -5.96
C VAL A 171 -4.43 -9.86 -7.49
N THR A 172 -4.46 -11.08 -8.02
CA THR A 172 -4.50 -11.31 -9.47
C THR A 172 -5.75 -10.72 -10.09
N ASP A 173 -6.95 -10.95 -9.53
CA ASP A 173 -8.20 -10.33 -10.01
C ASP A 173 -8.09 -8.80 -10.02
N TYR A 174 -7.51 -8.23 -8.97
CA TYR A 174 -7.32 -6.78 -8.87
C TYR A 174 -6.33 -6.22 -9.90
N ILE A 175 -5.18 -6.88 -10.08
CA ILE A 175 -4.14 -6.45 -11.04
C ILE A 175 -4.61 -6.66 -12.49
N THR A 176 -5.29 -7.76 -12.76
CA THR A 176 -5.80 -8.10 -14.10
C THR A 176 -7.10 -7.39 -14.44
N LYS A 177 -7.70 -6.65 -13.49
CA LYS A 177 -8.91 -5.88 -13.71
C LYS A 177 -8.65 -4.84 -14.79
N THR A 178 -9.26 -5.05 -15.97
CA THR A 178 -9.08 -4.14 -17.10
C THR A 178 -9.43 -2.71 -16.68
N PRO A 179 -8.50 -1.74 -16.80
CA PRO A 179 -8.75 -0.36 -16.39
C PRO A 179 -9.82 0.31 -17.27
N LEU A 180 -9.99 -0.19 -18.50
CA LEU A 180 -11.01 0.26 -19.43
C LEU A 180 -12.38 -0.34 -19.07
N LYS A 181 -13.25 0.51 -18.51
CA LYS A 181 -14.67 0.19 -18.37
C LYS A 181 -15.29 0.00 -19.74
N THR A 182 -16.19 -0.97 -19.89
CA THR A 182 -16.80 -1.32 -21.18
C THR A 182 -17.47 -0.14 -21.88
N TYR A 183 -18.09 0.79 -21.13
CA TYR A 183 -18.71 1.98 -21.72
C TYR A 183 -17.67 2.94 -22.34
N THR A 184 -16.47 3.03 -21.75
CA THR A 184 -15.36 3.85 -22.26
C THR A 184 -14.91 3.31 -23.60
N VAL A 185 -14.83 1.98 -23.72
CA VAL A 185 -14.53 1.29 -24.98
C VAL A 185 -15.59 1.62 -26.03
N PHE A 186 -16.87 1.43 -25.71
CA PHE A 186 -17.96 1.73 -26.65
C PHE A 186 -18.03 3.21 -27.04
N HIS A 187 -17.76 4.12 -26.11
CA HIS A 187 -17.73 5.55 -26.37
C HIS A 187 -16.58 5.95 -27.30
N ALA A 188 -15.37 5.41 -27.08
CA ALA A 188 -14.23 5.64 -27.96
C ALA A 188 -14.51 5.12 -29.38
N VAL A 189 -15.06 3.90 -29.50
CA VAL A 189 -15.45 3.31 -30.79
C VAL A 189 -16.49 4.19 -31.48
N ARG A 190 -17.59 4.56 -30.80
CA ARG A 190 -18.65 5.41 -31.35
C ARG A 190 -18.10 6.74 -31.86
N ASN A 191 -17.29 7.43 -31.05
CA ASN A 191 -16.75 8.73 -31.41
C ASN A 191 -15.83 8.64 -32.64
N MET A 192 -15.05 7.57 -32.77
CA MET A 192 -14.21 7.38 -33.96
C MET A 192 -15.03 7.05 -35.19
N PHE A 193 -16.05 6.19 -35.08
CA PHE A 193 -16.96 5.91 -36.19
C PHE A 193 -17.72 7.16 -36.65
N SER A 194 -18.21 8.00 -35.73
CA SER A 194 -18.83 9.28 -36.08
C SER A 194 -17.85 10.20 -36.82
N LYS A 195 -16.62 10.36 -36.32
CA LYS A 195 -15.60 11.17 -37.00
C LYS A 195 -15.21 10.65 -38.38
N LEU A 196 -15.09 9.33 -38.54
CA LEU A 196 -14.78 8.71 -39.84
C LEU A 196 -15.90 8.93 -40.85
N ASN A 197 -17.16 8.86 -40.41
CA ASN A 197 -18.32 9.15 -41.26
C ASN A 197 -18.42 10.64 -41.62
N ASP A 198 -17.98 11.54 -40.74
CA ASP A 198 -17.97 12.99 -40.99
C ASP A 198 -16.78 13.45 -41.87
N GLU A 199 -15.63 12.75 -41.79
CA GLU A 199 -14.41 12.99 -42.58
C GLU A 199 -14.47 12.38 -44.01
N ASP A 200 -15.51 11.61 -44.34
CA ASP A 200 -15.64 10.87 -45.60
C ASP A 200 -15.97 11.80 -46.79
N ARG A 201 -14.93 12.38 -47.41
CA ARG A 201 -15.03 13.12 -48.69
C ARG A 201 -14.06 12.67 -49.79
N ASP A 202 -13.21 11.68 -49.56
CA ASP A 202 -12.31 11.17 -50.60
C ASP A 202 -12.79 9.83 -51.17
N VAL A 203 -13.25 9.87 -52.42
CA VAL A 203 -13.92 8.78 -53.14
C VAL A 203 -12.91 7.75 -53.68
N ASN A 204 -11.61 8.07 -53.70
CA ASN A 204 -10.57 7.26 -54.33
C ASN A 204 -9.77 6.33 -53.39
N GLU A 205 -10.00 6.38 -52.08
CA GLU A 205 -9.27 5.53 -51.12
C GLU A 205 -9.88 4.12 -51.02
N ASP A 206 -9.04 3.08 -51.13
CA ASP A 206 -9.45 1.68 -50.98
C ASP A 206 -10.15 1.46 -49.62
N SER A 207 -11.35 0.88 -49.66
CA SER A 207 -12.18 0.57 -48.49
C SER A 207 -11.42 -0.22 -47.42
N ARG A 208 -10.48 -1.09 -47.85
CA ARG A 208 -9.60 -1.85 -46.96
C ARG A 208 -8.60 -0.95 -46.22
N SER A 209 -8.04 0.05 -46.89
CA SER A 209 -7.15 1.05 -46.27
C SER A 209 -7.90 1.88 -45.22
N LYS A 210 -9.11 2.34 -45.57
CA LYS A 210 -9.99 3.09 -44.64
C LYS A 210 -10.31 2.30 -43.37
N ALA A 211 -10.71 1.03 -43.51
CA ALA A 211 -11.01 0.17 -42.38
C ALA A 211 -9.80 -0.04 -41.46
N ARG A 212 -8.59 -0.24 -42.05
CA ARG A 212 -7.34 -0.36 -41.29
C ARG A 212 -7.01 0.92 -40.53
N SER A 213 -7.09 2.08 -41.20
CA SER A 213 -6.86 3.38 -40.59
C SER A 213 -7.84 3.66 -39.44
N GLY A 214 -9.13 3.35 -39.63
CA GLY A 214 -10.14 3.47 -38.60
C GLY A 214 -9.87 2.58 -37.38
N PHE A 215 -9.46 1.32 -37.60
CA PHE A 215 -9.09 0.42 -36.51
C PHE A 215 -7.87 0.94 -35.73
N VAL A 216 -6.85 1.46 -36.42
CA VAL A 216 -5.67 2.08 -35.78
C VAL A 216 -6.09 3.31 -34.95
N LYS A 217 -6.95 4.19 -35.47
CA LYS A 217 -7.47 5.35 -34.73
C LYS A 217 -8.24 4.92 -33.47
N ILE A 218 -9.06 3.87 -33.56
CA ILE A 218 -9.78 3.30 -32.41
C ILE A 218 -8.81 2.75 -31.36
N VAL A 219 -7.82 1.94 -31.77
CA VAL A 219 -6.81 1.39 -30.86
C VAL A 219 -6.04 2.51 -30.16
N ASN A 220 -5.60 3.53 -30.90
CA ASN A 220 -4.89 4.67 -30.31
C ASN A 220 -5.76 5.44 -29.30
N ALA A 221 -7.05 5.63 -29.60
CA ALA A 221 -7.98 6.28 -28.68
C ALA A 221 -8.21 5.45 -27.39
N LEU A 222 -8.30 4.12 -27.52
CA LEU A 222 -8.43 3.21 -26.37
C LEU A 222 -7.16 3.21 -25.53
N THR A 223 -5.98 3.19 -26.15
CA THR A 223 -4.69 3.28 -25.45
C THR A 223 -4.57 4.59 -24.68
N ALA A 224 -4.99 5.72 -25.28
CA ALA A 224 -4.97 7.02 -24.62
C ALA A 224 -5.92 7.11 -23.41
N GLN A 225 -6.96 6.27 -23.37
CA GLN A 225 -7.92 6.18 -22.26
C GLN A 225 -7.58 5.07 -21.27
N SER A 226 -6.48 4.33 -21.49
CA SER A 226 -6.02 3.31 -20.56
C SER A 226 -5.31 3.97 -19.38
N GLU A 227 -5.76 3.67 -18.18
CA GLU A 227 -5.07 4.05 -16.95
C GLU A 227 -4.02 2.97 -16.61
N ILE A 228 -2.81 3.39 -16.23
CA ILE A 228 -1.78 2.49 -15.69
C ILE A 228 -1.63 2.74 -14.20
N GLY A 229 -1.32 1.69 -13.44
CA GLY A 229 -1.07 1.82 -12.00
C GLY A 229 0.14 2.72 -11.71
N ALA A 230 0.08 3.50 -10.64
CA ALA A 230 1.16 4.41 -10.24
C ALA A 230 2.56 3.73 -10.14
N PRO A 231 2.70 2.48 -9.63
CA PRO A 231 3.99 1.80 -9.64
C PRO A 231 4.54 1.53 -11.05
N MET A 232 3.66 1.18 -12.00
CA MET A 232 4.04 0.95 -13.40
C MET A 232 4.41 2.26 -14.09
N ALA A 233 3.68 3.34 -13.81
CA ALA A 233 4.04 4.68 -14.28
C ALA A 233 5.43 5.11 -13.76
N ALA A 234 5.71 4.91 -12.48
CA ALA A 234 7.00 5.21 -11.88
C ALA A 234 8.13 4.37 -12.51
N LEU A 235 7.89 3.08 -12.75
CA LEU A 235 8.84 2.18 -13.43
C LEU A 235 9.25 2.73 -14.80
N TYR A 236 8.27 3.14 -15.62
CA TYR A 236 8.53 3.74 -16.93
C TYR A 236 9.24 5.10 -16.84
N LEU A 237 8.83 5.97 -15.93
CA LEU A 237 9.45 7.28 -15.72
C LEU A 237 10.91 7.17 -15.27
N LEU A 238 11.22 6.16 -14.45
CA LEU A 238 12.59 5.87 -13.99
C LEU A 238 13.42 5.09 -15.03
N LYS A 239 12.84 4.77 -16.20
CA LYS A 239 13.48 3.99 -17.27
C LYS A 239 13.97 2.61 -16.79
N ASN A 240 13.27 2.02 -15.83
CA ASN A 240 13.55 0.66 -15.39
C ASN A 240 12.97 -0.35 -16.41
N PRO A 241 13.62 -1.50 -16.61
CA PRO A 241 13.08 -2.56 -17.47
C PRO A 241 11.79 -3.14 -16.88
N ASP A 242 10.86 -3.51 -17.76
CA ASP A 242 9.58 -4.14 -17.43
C ASP A 242 9.59 -5.68 -17.56
N HIS A 243 10.78 -6.25 -17.76
CA HIS A 243 11.01 -7.69 -17.86
C HIS A 243 12.13 -8.12 -16.91
N TYR A 244 11.99 -9.32 -16.36
CA TYR A 244 13.07 -9.96 -15.62
C TYR A 244 14.14 -10.42 -16.60
N THR A 245 15.36 -9.91 -16.46
CA THR A 245 16.52 -10.51 -17.11
C THR A 245 17.06 -11.61 -16.19
N GLN A 246 17.38 -12.78 -16.75
CA GLN A 246 18.14 -13.78 -16.00
C GLN A 246 19.55 -13.24 -15.81
N VAL A 247 19.82 -12.67 -14.64
CA VAL A 247 21.18 -12.31 -14.22
C VAL A 247 21.65 -13.43 -13.29
N TYR A 248 22.45 -14.34 -13.85
CA TYR A 248 23.26 -15.30 -13.09
C TYR A 248 24.57 -14.64 -12.67
#